data_AF-A0A2J0MT15-F1
#
_entry.id   AF-A0A2J0MT15-F1
#
_cell.length_a   1.000
_cell.length_b   1.000
_cell.length_c   1.000
_cell.angle_alpha   90.00
_cell.angle_beta   90.00
_cell.angle_gamma   90.00
#
_symmetry.space_group_name_H-M   'P 1'
#
loop_
_entity.id
_entity.type
_entity.pdbx_description
1 polymer ?
#
loop_
_entity_poly.entity_id
_entity_poly.type
_entity_poly.pdbx_seq_one_letter_code
_entity_poly.pdbx_strand_id
1 'polypeptide(L)'
;MKSLKNLLQKKISKDGELQKNNLDEKTIFFVFKRVIQNEFGNLGVENFQPSYFSRKTIFIKTKNPAWAAELWMNKEKIVKKVNQELGEDAVGKIKVQ
;
A
#
# COMPACT_ATOMS: atom_id res chain seq x y z
N MET A 1 33.38 -8.19 -21.60
CA MET A 1 32.18 -9.02 -21.35
C MET A 1 31.47 -8.50 -20.11
N LYS A 2 30.18 -8.16 -20.18
CA LYS A 2 29.44 -7.61 -19.03
C LYS A 2 29.09 -8.76 -18.07
N SER A 3 29.63 -8.72 -16.85
CA SER A 3 29.42 -9.75 -15.83
C SER A 3 27.96 -9.75 -15.32
N LEU A 4 27.40 -10.94 -15.12
CA LEU A 4 26.09 -11.18 -14.47
C LEU A 4 25.96 -10.45 -13.12
N LYS A 5 27.07 -10.20 -12.44
CA LYS A 5 27.12 -9.43 -11.18
C LYS A 5 26.60 -8.00 -11.35
N ASN A 6 26.84 -7.36 -12.50
CA ASN A 6 26.40 -5.99 -12.77
C ASN A 6 24.92 -5.89 -13.17
N LEU A 7 24.34 -6.98 -13.67
CA LEU A 7 22.90 -7.05 -13.99
C LEU A 7 22.07 -7.27 -12.72
N LEU A 8 22.60 -8.05 -11.76
CA LEU A 8 21.96 -8.27 -10.47
C LEU A 8 22.03 -7.03 -9.57
N GLN A 9 23.16 -6.31 -9.56
CA GLN A 9 23.30 -5.07 -8.77
C GLN A 9 22.29 -3.99 -9.21
N LYS A 10 22.03 -3.87 -10.52
CA LYS A 10 21.09 -2.86 -11.04
C LYS A 10 19.62 -3.14 -10.69
N LYS A 11 19.27 -4.40 -10.38
CA LYS A 11 17.93 -4.78 -9.93
C LYS A 11 17.76 -4.62 -8.42
N ILE A 12 18.82 -4.85 -7.64
CA ILE A 12 18.81 -4.69 -6.17
C ILE A 12 18.86 -3.21 -5.76
N SER A 13 19.42 -2.32 -6.58
CA SER A 13 19.50 -0.88 -6.26
C SER A 13 18.28 -0.04 -6.68
N LYS A 14 17.27 -0.63 -7.34
CA LYS A 14 16.04 0.08 -7.75
C LYS A 14 14.85 -0.17 -6.84
N ASP A 15 14.81 -1.31 -6.17
CA ASP A 15 13.85 -1.59 -5.11
C ASP A 15 14.47 -1.10 -3.80
N GLY A 16 14.43 0.23 -3.65
CA GLY A 16 14.95 0.92 -2.50
C GLY A 16 14.40 0.32 -1.21
N GLU A 17 15.32 0.21 -0.25
CA GLU A 17 15.02 0.08 1.16
C GLU A 17 14.37 -1.26 1.54
N LEU A 18 15.25 -2.25 1.75
CA LEU A 18 15.17 -3.17 2.89
C LEU A 18 15.01 -2.36 4.19
N GLN A 19 13.84 -1.77 4.40
CA GLN A 19 13.49 -1.15 5.66
C GLN A 19 13.18 -2.29 6.62
N LYS A 20 14.16 -2.54 7.50
CA LYS A 20 13.95 -3.13 8.82
C LYS A 20 12.80 -2.39 9.50
N ASN A 21 11.59 -2.91 9.37
CA ASN A 21 10.49 -2.83 10.31
C ASN A 21 9.62 -4.06 10.02
N ASN A 22 9.32 -4.82 11.05
CA ASN A 22 8.89 -6.23 11.01
C ASN A 22 7.50 -6.49 10.39
N LEU A 23 6.96 -5.58 9.58
CA LEU A 23 5.60 -5.68 9.06
C LEU A 23 5.63 -6.00 7.56
N ASP A 24 5.27 -7.24 7.25
CA ASP A 24 5.21 -7.76 5.88
C ASP A 24 4.17 -6.99 5.07
N GLU A 25 4.50 -6.67 3.81
CA GLU A 25 3.63 -5.93 2.89
C GLU A 25 2.25 -6.61 2.77
N LYS A 26 2.23 -7.94 2.79
CA LYS A 26 0.99 -8.72 2.75
C LYS A 26 0.10 -8.47 3.96
N THR A 27 0.68 -8.30 5.15
CA THR A 27 -0.07 -7.98 6.37
C THR A 27 -0.70 -6.60 6.25
N ILE A 28 0.04 -5.61 5.77
CA ILE A 28 -0.48 -4.26 5.53
C ILE A 28 -1.64 -4.31 4.53
N PHE A 29 -1.50 -5.07 3.45
CA PHE A 29 -2.55 -5.21 2.43
C PHE A 29 -3.79 -5.94 2.95
N PHE A 30 -3.60 -6.95 3.78
CA PHE A 30 -4.70 -7.66 4.42
C PHE A 30 -5.49 -6.74 5.34
N VAL A 31 -4.79 -6.01 6.22
CA VAL A 31 -5.43 -5.04 7.14
C VAL A 31 -6.09 -3.92 6.37
N PHE A 32 -5.43 -3.36 5.35
CA PHE A 32 -6.02 -2.37 4.46
C PHE A 32 -7.33 -2.86 3.84
N LYS A 33 -7.34 -4.07 3.26
CA LYS A 33 -8.56 -4.66 2.67
C LYS A 33 -9.67 -4.82 3.70
N ARG A 34 -9.34 -5.26 4.93
CA ARG A 34 -10.30 -5.39 6.02
C ARG A 34 -10.92 -4.03 6.40
N VAL A 35 -10.10 -2.99 6.54
CA VAL A 35 -10.57 -1.63 6.82
C VAL A 35 -11.48 -1.12 5.69
N ILE A 36 -11.07 -1.32 4.43
CA ILE A 36 -11.88 -0.96 3.27
C ILE A 36 -13.20 -1.74 3.25
N GLN A 37 -13.19 -3.04 3.55
CA GLN A 37 -14.39 -3.85 3.60
C GLN A 37 -15.37 -3.35 4.67
N ASN A 38 -14.87 -2.92 5.82
CA ASN A 38 -15.69 -2.37 6.90
C ASN A 38 -16.30 -1.00 6.54
N GLU A 39 -15.61 -0.19 5.75
CA GLU A 39 -16.04 1.17 5.38
C GLU A 39 -16.92 1.20 4.12
N PHE A 40 -16.55 0.42 3.11
CA PHE A 40 -17.10 0.50 1.75
C PHE A 40 -17.73 -0.83 1.29
N GLY A 41 -17.76 -1.84 2.17
CA GLY A 41 -18.26 -3.16 1.85
C GLY A 41 -17.40 -3.89 0.81
N ASN A 42 -18.00 -4.92 0.21
CA ASN A 42 -17.33 -5.74 -0.82
C ASN A 42 -17.01 -4.93 -2.08
N LEU A 43 -17.83 -3.93 -2.41
CA LEU A 43 -17.58 -3.02 -3.53
C LEU A 43 -16.27 -2.26 -3.34
N GLY A 44 -15.98 -1.78 -2.12
CA GLY A 44 -14.71 -1.12 -1.82
C GLY A 44 -13.51 -2.02 -2.09
N VAL A 45 -13.55 -3.28 -1.62
CA VAL A 45 -12.43 -4.22 -1.79
C VAL A 45 -12.14 -4.52 -3.26
N GLU A 46 -13.19 -4.61 -4.08
CA GLU A 46 -13.04 -4.84 -5.52
C GLU A 46 -12.50 -3.62 -6.27
N ASN A 47 -12.86 -2.42 -5.81
CA ASN A 47 -12.50 -1.16 -6.45
C ASN A 47 -11.19 -0.56 -5.93
N PHE A 48 -10.75 -0.91 -4.73
CA PHE A 48 -9.50 -0.48 -4.10
C PHE A 48 -8.51 -1.64 -3.98
N GLN A 49 -7.64 -1.78 -4.98
CA GLN A 49 -6.62 -2.83 -4.98
C GLN A 49 -5.26 -2.26 -4.57
N PRO A 50 -4.71 -2.62 -3.39
CA PRO A 50 -3.35 -2.24 -3.04
C PRO A 50 -2.38 -2.91 -4.01
N SER A 51 -1.47 -2.12 -4.60
CA SER A 51 -0.51 -2.57 -5.61
C SER A 51 0.90 -2.72 -5.07
N TYR A 52 1.38 -1.77 -4.28
CA TYR A 52 2.68 -1.84 -3.62
C TYR A 52 2.72 -0.96 -2.37
N PHE A 53 3.58 -1.32 -1.41
CA PHE A 53 3.86 -0.52 -0.23
C PHE A 53 5.33 -0.05 -0.25
N SER A 54 5.55 1.25 -0.09
CA SER A 54 6.92 1.79 0.00
C SER A 54 6.94 3.07 0.81
N ARG A 55 7.96 3.25 1.66
CA ARG A 55 8.16 4.47 2.47
C ARG A 55 6.91 4.91 3.22
N LYS A 56 6.30 3.97 3.97
CA LYS A 56 5.02 4.18 4.68
C LYS A 56 3.85 4.62 3.78
N THR A 57 3.92 4.42 2.47
CA THR A 57 2.89 4.82 1.52
C THR A 57 2.28 3.59 0.86
N ILE A 58 0.97 3.43 0.98
CA ILE A 58 0.22 2.41 0.22
C ILE A 58 -0.18 3.01 -1.12
N PHE A 59 0.20 2.34 -2.20
CA PHE A 59 -0.23 2.69 -3.55
C PHE A 59 -1.38 1.80 -3.96
N ILE A 60 -2.48 2.43 -4.40
CA ILE A 60 -3.75 1.77 -4.67
C ILE A 60 -4.12 2.01 -6.12
N LYS A 61 -4.51 0.94 -6.81
CA LYS A 61 -5.15 1.01 -8.11
C LYS A 61 -6.65 1.08 -7.91
N THR A 62 -7.28 2.04 -8.59
CA THR A 62 -8.73 2.22 -8.59
C THR A 62 -9.32 1.89 -9.95
N LYS A 63 -10.48 1.23 -9.99
CA LYS A 63 -11.14 0.89 -11.27
C LYS A 63 -11.62 2.12 -12.06
N ASN A 64 -12.03 3.19 -11.39
CA ASN A 64 -12.50 4.42 -12.02
C ASN A 64 -12.16 5.68 -11.19
N PRO A 65 -12.25 6.89 -11.78
CA PRO A 65 -11.93 8.14 -11.09
C PRO A 65 -12.86 8.48 -9.92
N ALA A 66 -14.12 8.01 -9.94
CA ALA A 66 -15.06 8.26 -8.85
C ALA A 66 -14.58 7.60 -7.55
N TRP A 67 -14.07 6.36 -7.63
CA TRP A 67 -13.45 5.69 -6.50
C TRP A 67 -12.15 6.37 -6.06
N ALA A 68 -11.36 6.90 -6.99
CA ALA A 68 -10.17 7.67 -6.62
C ALA A 68 -10.53 8.92 -5.80
N ALA A 69 -11.59 9.64 -6.18
CA ALA A 69 -12.10 10.78 -5.43
C ALA A 69 -12.62 10.37 -4.05
N GLU A 70 -13.39 9.29 -3.97
CA GLU A 70 -13.92 8.73 -2.71
C GLU A 70 -12.80 8.35 -1.75
N LEU A 71 -11.77 7.66 -2.26
CA LEU A 71 -10.58 7.32 -1.49
C LEU A 71 -9.82 8.56 -1.02
N TRP A 72 -9.71 9.58 -1.88
CA TRP A 72 -9.03 10.82 -1.54
C TRP A 72 -9.73 11.57 -0.40
N MET A 73 -11.07 11.59 -0.41
CA MET A 73 -11.88 12.17 0.65
C MET A 73 -11.74 11.42 1.98
N ASN A 74 -11.59 10.10 1.92
CA ASN A 74 -11.53 9.24 3.11
C ASN A 74 -10.11 8.80 3.52
N LYS A 75 -9.06 9.20 2.79
CA LYS A 75 -7.69 8.67 2.96
C LYS A 75 -7.15 8.81 4.38
N GLU A 76 -7.42 9.94 5.05
CA GLU A 76 -6.91 10.19 6.40
C GLU A 76 -7.59 9.28 7.42
N LYS A 77 -8.90 9.09 7.28
CA LYS A 77 -9.68 8.15 8.07
C LYS A 77 -9.17 6.72 7.88
N ILE A 78 -8.91 6.33 6.63
CA ILE A 78 -8.43 4.98 6.30
C ILE A 78 -7.02 4.76 6.87
N VAL A 79 -6.08 5.70 6.69
CA VAL A 79 -4.73 5.61 7.26
C VAL A 79 -4.79 5.43 8.77
N LYS A 80 -5.60 6.25 9.46
CA LYS A 80 -5.77 6.16 10.91
C LYS A 80 -6.30 4.78 11.34
N LYS A 81 -7.32 4.27 10.65
CA LYS A 81 -7.90 2.95 10.96
C LYS A 81 -6.93 1.80 10.68
N VAL A 82 -6.15 1.89 9.60
CA VAL A 82 -5.13 0.88 9.29
C VAL A 82 -4.07 0.84 10.37
N ASN A 83 -3.54 1.98 10.81
CA ASN A 83 -2.58 2.02 11.91
C ASN A 83 -3.16 1.56 13.25
N GLN A 84 -4.44 1.87 13.51
CA GLN A 84 -5.15 1.36 14.69
C GLN A 84 -5.24 -0.17 14.69
N GLU A 85 -5.58 -0.78 13.55
CA GLU A 85 -5.65 -2.24 13.41
C GLU A 85 -4.26 -2.90 13.43
N LEU A 86 -3.23 -2.22 12.93
CA LEU A 86 -1.84 -2.69 12.97
C LEU A 86 -1.21 -2.55 14.36
N GLY A 87 -1.74 -1.68 15.23
CA GLY A 87 -1.18 -1.40 16.55
C GLY A 87 0.11 -0.55 16.50
N GLU A 88 0.51 -0.09 15.32
CA GLU A 88 1.70 0.76 15.11
C GLU A 88 1.48 1.78 13.98
N ASP A 89 2.28 2.85 13.98
CA ASP A 89 2.25 3.88 12.92
C ASP A 89 3.03 3.45 11.67
N ALA A 90 2.57 2.36 11.04
CA ALA A 90 3.22 1.77 9.87
C ALA A 90 2.91 2.52 8.56
N VAL A 91 1.67 3.02 8.42
CA VAL A 91 1.18 3.65 7.19
C VAL A 91 1.04 5.15 7.42
N GLY A 92 1.78 5.96 6.67
CA GLY A 92 1.70 7.41 6.74
C GLY A 92 0.81 8.02 5.65
N LYS A 93 0.76 7.39 4.46
CA LYS A 93 0.06 7.97 3.29
C LYS A 93 -0.59 6.91 2.42
N ILE A 94 -1.62 7.33 1.71
CA ILE A 94 -2.28 6.57 0.64
C ILE A 94 -2.22 7.39 -0.65
N LYS A 95 -1.85 6.75 -1.76
CA LYS A 95 -1.82 7.35 -3.10
C LYS A 95 -2.54 6.47 -4.10
N VAL A 96 -3.28 7.11 -5.01
CA VAL A 96 -3.86 6.45 -6.18
C VAL A 96 -2.84 6.47 -7.32
N GLN A 97 -2.75 5.36 -8.05
CA GLN A 97 -1.94 5.21 -9.26
C GLN A 97 -2.81 4.97 -10.49
#